data_AF-A0AAW6IZ15-F1
#
_entry.id   AF-A0AAW6IZ15-F1
#
_cell.length_a   1.000
_cell.length_b   1.000
_cell.length_c   1.000
_cell.angle_alpha   90.00
_cell.angle_beta   90.00
_cell.angle_gamma   90.00
#
_symmetry.space_group_name_H-M   'P 1'
#
loop_
_entity.id
_entity.type
_entity.pdbx_description
1 polymer ?
#
loop_
_entity_poly.entity_id
_entity_poly.type
_entity_poly.pdbx_seq_one_letter_code
_entity_poly.pdbx_strand_id
1 'polypeptide(L)'
;MIFSPKGFNKVAVKYAHLKKSFIISTVLFIVLFFIFSNMSRQNPYLSFVAMCTAILGAETFFIAGFLQYFGKLDSSTSLNPFWYFITLAKEWLEVVIFVVLLLMPLVMATMLAYGV
;
A
#
# COMPACT_ATOMS: atom_id res chain seq x y z
N MET A 1 16.36 8.94 6.45
CA MET A 1 14.97 9.01 5.97
C MET A 1 14.16 9.60 7.12
N ILE A 2 13.63 10.82 6.99
CA ILE A 2 12.88 11.45 8.09
C ILE A 2 11.42 11.04 7.91
N PHE A 3 10.91 10.18 8.78
CA PHE A 3 9.48 9.85 8.89
C PHE A 3 8.71 11.16 9.12
N SER A 4 8.22 11.75 8.03
CA SER A 4 7.53 13.04 8.01
C SER A 4 6.66 13.11 6.76
N PRO A 5 5.55 13.86 6.79
CA PRO A 5 4.70 14.06 5.62
C PRO A 5 5.47 14.54 4.39
N LYS A 6 6.42 15.47 4.57
CA LYS A 6 7.29 15.97 3.50
C LYS A 6 8.24 14.88 2.96
N GLY A 7 8.78 14.04 3.82
CA GLY A 7 9.60 12.89 3.40
C GLY A 7 8.79 11.89 2.59
N PHE A 8 7.57 11.60 3.02
CA PHE A 8 6.64 10.68 2.35
C PHE A 8 6.21 11.24 1.00
N ASN A 9 5.88 12.54 0.93
CA ASN A 9 5.58 13.22 -0.33
C ASN A 9 6.76 13.19 -1.31
N LYS A 10 8.00 13.41 -0.85
CA LYS A 10 9.18 13.34 -1.72
C LYS A 10 9.33 11.96 -2.37
N VAL A 11 9.06 10.90 -1.62
CA VAL A 11 9.06 9.52 -2.14
C VAL A 11 7.88 9.32 -3.10
N ALA A 12 6.68 9.75 -2.72
CA ALA A 12 5.48 9.59 -3.54
C ALA A 12 5.57 10.32 -4.88
N VAL A 13 6.07 11.55 -4.90
CA VAL A 13 6.28 12.32 -6.13
C VAL A 13 7.34 11.67 -7.01
N LYS A 14 8.45 11.17 -6.43
CA LYS A 14 9.51 10.47 -7.18
C LYS A 14 8.98 9.24 -7.91
N TYR A 15 8.12 8.46 -7.26
CA TYR A 15 7.56 7.22 -7.81
C TYR A 15 6.13 7.37 -8.39
N ALA A 16 5.63 8.59 -8.53
CA ALA A 16 4.26 8.85 -8.99
C ALA A 16 3.96 8.24 -10.38
N HIS A 17 4.97 8.14 -11.24
CA HIS A 17 4.87 7.51 -12.56
C HIS A 17 4.52 6.01 -12.48
N LEU A 18 4.94 5.33 -11.41
CA LEU A 18 4.65 3.90 -11.19
C LEU A 18 3.23 3.66 -10.67
N LYS A 19 2.50 4.70 -10.22
CA LYS A 19 1.17 4.55 -9.63
C LYS A 19 0.21 3.76 -10.53
N LYS A 20 0.17 4.10 -11.82
CA LYS A 20 -0.68 3.39 -12.79
C LYS A 20 -0.26 1.92 -12.92
N SER A 21 1.05 1.66 -12.94
CA SER A 21 1.59 0.30 -12.97
C SER A 21 1.14 -0.50 -11.74
N PHE A 22 1.25 0.07 -10.53
CA PHE A 22 0.83 -0.62 -9.30
C PHE A 22 -0.67 -0.91 -9.25
N ILE A 23 -1.52 0.01 -9.75
CA ILE A 23 -2.97 -0.23 -9.86
C ILE A 23 -3.25 -1.39 -10.82
N ILE A 24 -2.61 -1.42 -11.99
CA ILE A 24 -2.77 -2.51 -12.96
C ILE A 24 -2.28 -3.83 -12.36
N SER A 25 -1.12 -3.83 -11.70
CA SER A 25 -0.57 -5.00 -11.00
C SER A 25 -1.51 -5.50 -9.90
N THR A 26 -2.17 -4.61 -9.15
CA THR A 26 -3.16 -4.99 -8.14
C THR A 26 -4.30 -5.79 -8.77
N VAL A 27 -4.88 -5.28 -9.86
CA VAL A 27 -5.97 -5.95 -10.57
C VAL A 27 -5.51 -7.30 -11.10
N LEU A 28 -4.31 -7.37 -11.67
CA LEU A 28 -3.72 -8.61 -12.17
C LEU A 28 -3.56 -9.64 -11.05
N PHE A 29 -3.03 -9.25 -9.89
CA PHE A 29 -2.86 -10.14 -8.74
C PHE A 29 -4.20 -10.64 -8.17
N ILE A 30 -5.23 -9.80 -8.15
CA ILE A 30 -6.58 -10.21 -7.74
C ILE A 30 -7.13 -11.27 -8.71
N VAL A 31 -6.98 -11.07 -10.02
CA VAL A 31 -7.41 -12.06 -11.02
C VAL A 31 -6.65 -13.38 -10.84
N LEU A 32 -5.33 -13.32 -10.67
CA LEU A 32 -4.51 -14.50 -10.42
C LEU A 32 -4.93 -15.24 -9.14
N PHE A 33 -5.24 -14.51 -8.06
CA PHE A 33 -5.74 -15.09 -6.82
C PHE A 33 -6.99 -15.94 -7.05
N PHE A 34 -7.99 -15.42 -7.78
CA PHE A 34 -9.21 -16.19 -8.07
C PHE A 34 -8.94 -17.43 -8.93
N ILE A 35 -8.04 -17.32 -9.92
CA ILE A 35 -7.65 -18.45 -10.77
C ILE A 35 -6.97 -19.54 -9.92
N PHE A 36 -5.93 -19.19 -9.17
CA PHE A 36 -5.19 -20.15 -8.35
C PHE A 36 -6.04 -20.72 -7.22
N SER A 37 -6.90 -19.91 -6.60
CA SER A 37 -7.84 -20.37 -5.57
C SER A 37 -8.80 -21.41 -6.12
N ASN A 38 -9.34 -21.21 -7.33
CA ASN A 38 -10.23 -22.20 -7.96
C ASN A 38 -9.48 -23.50 -8.32
N MET A 39 -8.25 -23.39 -8.84
CA MET A 39 -7.41 -24.54 -9.18
C MET A 39 -6.87 -25.27 -7.95
N SER A 40 -6.82 -24.61 -6.79
CA SER A 40 -6.30 -25.22 -5.55
C SER A 40 -7.11 -26.40 -5.05
N ARG A 41 -8.38 -26.52 -5.49
CA ARG A 41 -9.21 -27.71 -5.24
C ARG A 41 -8.61 -28.99 -5.81
N GLN A 42 -7.77 -28.88 -6.84
CA GLN A 42 -7.12 -30.01 -7.52
C GLN A 42 -5.66 -30.20 -7.08
N ASN A 43 -5.01 -29.15 -6.58
CA ASN A 43 -3.61 -29.21 -6.15
C ASN A 43 -3.37 -28.29 -4.93
N PRO A 44 -3.04 -28.85 -3.75
CA PRO A 44 -2.88 -28.07 -2.52
C PRO A 44 -1.71 -27.08 -2.57
N TYR A 45 -0.70 -27.31 -3.41
CA TYR A 45 0.41 -26.36 -3.59
C TYR A 45 -0.05 -25.04 -4.22
N LEU A 46 -1.15 -25.04 -4.98
CA LEU A 46 -1.71 -23.84 -5.58
C LEU A 46 -2.45 -22.96 -4.55
N SER A 47 -2.86 -23.51 -3.40
CA SER A 47 -3.39 -22.70 -2.29
C SER A 47 -2.34 -21.73 -1.77
N PHE A 48 -1.09 -22.18 -1.63
CA PHE A 48 0.02 -21.34 -1.20
C PHE A 48 0.33 -20.24 -2.23
N VAL A 49 0.33 -20.59 -3.52
CA VAL A 49 0.52 -19.62 -4.60
C VAL A 49 -0.61 -18.57 -4.61
N ALA A 50 -1.86 -19.00 -4.42
CA ALA A 50 -2.99 -18.09 -4.29
C ALA A 50 -2.78 -17.10 -3.13
N MET A 51 -2.42 -17.59 -1.94
CA MET A 51 -2.12 -16.73 -0.79
C MET A 51 -1.00 -15.71 -1.09
N CYS A 52 0.11 -16.14 -1.69
CA CYS A 52 1.19 -15.23 -2.09
C CYS A 52 0.71 -14.15 -3.07
N THR A 53 -0.11 -14.52 -4.06
CA THR A 53 -0.68 -13.54 -5.00
C THR A 53 -1.63 -12.55 -4.32
N ALA A 54 -2.38 -12.98 -3.31
CA ALA A 54 -3.23 -12.08 -2.54
C ALA A 54 -2.41 -11.06 -1.71
N ILE A 55 -1.31 -11.51 -1.09
CA ILE A 55 -0.41 -10.64 -0.32
C ILE A 55 0.25 -9.61 -1.24
N LEU A 56 0.80 -10.04 -2.37
CA LEU A 56 1.39 -9.14 -3.37
C LEU A 56 0.36 -8.15 -3.93
N GLY A 57 -0.88 -8.61 -4.17
CA GLY A 57 -1.99 -7.77 -4.56
C GLY A 57 -2.30 -6.69 -3.51
N ALA A 58 -2.36 -7.07 -2.23
CA ALA A 58 -2.57 -6.13 -1.13
C ALA A 58 -1.41 -5.12 -1.02
N GLU A 59 -0.16 -5.57 -1.07
CA GLU A 59 1.01 -4.67 -1.04
C GLU A 59 1.00 -3.66 -2.17
N THR A 60 0.78 -4.12 -3.40
CA THR A 60 0.73 -3.23 -4.57
C THR A 60 -0.43 -2.22 -4.48
N PHE A 61 -1.57 -2.63 -3.91
CA PHE A 61 -2.68 -1.72 -3.63
C PHE A 61 -2.33 -0.66 -2.60
N PHE A 62 -1.71 -1.05 -1.47
CA PHE A 62 -1.29 -0.10 -0.44
C PHE A 62 -0.23 0.87 -0.96
N ILE A 63 0.72 0.40 -1.78
CA ILE A 63 1.72 1.26 -2.42
C ILE A 63 1.02 2.24 -3.38
N ALA A 64 0.05 1.80 -4.19
CA ALA A 64 -0.71 2.70 -5.04
C ALA A 64 -1.49 3.75 -4.24
N GLY A 65 -2.12 3.35 -3.13
CA GLY A 65 -2.78 4.24 -2.18
C GLY A 65 -1.81 5.26 -1.59
N PHE A 66 -0.64 4.82 -1.15
CA PHE A 66 0.43 5.69 -0.63
C PHE A 66 0.83 6.75 -1.67
N LEU A 67 1.06 6.35 -2.92
CA LEU A 67 1.41 7.28 -4.01
C LEU A 67 0.27 8.27 -4.32
N GLN A 68 -0.98 7.87 -4.11
CA GLN A 68 -2.15 8.73 -4.32
C GLN A 68 -2.32 9.76 -3.19
N TYR A 69 -2.25 9.33 -1.93
CA TYR A 69 -2.45 10.20 -0.77
C TYR A 69 -1.29 11.17 -0.57
N PHE A 70 -0.05 10.68 -0.60
CA PHE A 70 1.13 11.53 -0.42
C PHE A 70 1.60 12.21 -1.70
N GLY A 71 0.96 11.98 -2.85
CA GLY A 71 1.35 12.60 -4.12
C GLY A 71 1.14 14.12 -4.15
N LYS A 72 0.24 14.65 -3.31
CA LYS A 72 0.02 16.09 -3.11
C LYS A 72 -0.21 16.35 -1.61
N LEU A 73 0.51 17.32 -1.05
CA LEU A 73 0.31 17.74 0.34
C LEU A 73 -0.66 18.92 0.37
N ASP A 74 -1.81 18.75 1.01
CA ASP A 74 -2.80 19.81 1.17
C ASP A 74 -2.24 20.98 2.00
N SER A 75 -1.30 20.69 2.92
CA SER A 75 -0.59 21.69 3.71
C SER A 75 0.26 22.66 2.88
N SER A 76 0.65 22.28 1.65
CA SER A 76 1.41 23.15 0.73
C SER A 76 0.56 24.23 0.06
N THR A 77 -0.76 24.10 0.11
CA THR A 77 -1.73 25.01 -0.54
C THR A 77 -2.49 25.90 0.44
N SER A 78 -2.37 25.67 1.75
CA SER A 78 -3.12 26.41 2.76
C SER A 78 -2.45 27.74 3.11
N LEU A 79 -3.09 28.85 2.74
CA LEU A 79 -2.61 30.21 3.05
C LEU A 79 -2.95 30.66 4.48
N ASN A 80 -3.89 29.99 5.15
CA ASN A 80 -4.34 30.35 6.49
C ASN A 80 -3.60 29.52 7.55
N PRO A 81 -2.96 30.14 8.57
CA PRO A 81 -2.20 29.44 9.61
C PRO A 81 -2.99 28.38 10.36
N PHE A 82 -4.27 28.63 10.66
CA PHE A 82 -5.11 27.69 11.40
C PHE A 82 -5.38 26.41 10.58
N TRP A 83 -5.74 26.59 9.30
CA TRP A 83 -5.98 25.48 8.37
C TRP A 83 -4.69 24.72 8.05
N TYR A 84 -3.54 25.39 8.05
CA TYR A 84 -2.23 24.75 7.93
C TYR A 84 -1.98 23.74 9.05
N PHE A 85 -2.20 24.11 10.32
CA PHE A 85 -1.98 23.18 11.44
C PHE A 85 -2.92 21.97 11.41
N ILE A 86 -4.18 22.17 11.04
CA ILE A 86 -5.16 21.08 10.92
C ILE A 86 -4.78 20.12 9.79
N THR A 87 -4.42 20.65 8.62
CA THR A 87 -3.98 19.83 7.47
C THR A 87 -2.70 19.08 7.77
N LEU A 88 -1.74 19.71 8.46
CA LEU A 88 -0.51 19.06 8.92
C LEU A 88 -0.80 17.91 9.89
N ALA A 89 -1.71 18.09 10.86
CA ALA A 89 -2.10 17.04 11.79
C ALA A 89 -2.77 15.85 11.08
N LYS A 90 -3.64 16.13 10.11
CA LYS A 90 -4.24 15.11 9.24
C LYS A 90 -3.19 14.33 8.45
N GLU A 91 -2.24 15.03 7.83
CA GLU A 91 -1.14 14.39 7.07
C GLU A 91 -0.26 13.49 7.96
N TRP A 92 0.00 13.87 9.21
CA TRP A 92 0.71 13.01 10.17
C TRP A 92 -0.09 11.77 10.55
N LEU A 93 -1.40 11.91 10.73
CA LEU A 93 -2.29 10.77 10.98
C LEU A 93 -2.31 9.81 9.79
N GLU A 94 -2.32 10.33 8.56
CA GLU A 94 -2.17 9.52 7.34
C GLU A 94 -0.82 8.80 7.31
N VAL A 95 0.28 9.45 7.69
CA VAL A 95 1.61 8.79 7.78
C VAL A 95 1.57 7.60 8.74
N VAL A 96 1.00 7.78 9.92
CA VAL A 96 0.88 6.71 10.93
C VAL A 96 0.04 5.56 10.39
N ILE A 97 -1.13 5.85 9.82
CA ILE A 97 -2.02 4.84 9.24
C ILE A 97 -1.31 4.06 8.13
N PHE A 98 -0.65 4.74 7.19
CA PHE A 98 0.04 4.07 6.10
C PHE A 98 1.22 3.24 6.56
N VAL A 99 1.98 3.68 7.56
CA VAL A 99 3.07 2.86 8.13
C VAL A 99 2.53 1.59 8.75
N VAL A 100 1.44 1.67 9.53
CA VAL A 100 0.82 0.48 10.13
C VAL A 100 0.24 -0.45 9.07
N LEU A 101 -0.48 0.08 8.09
CA LEU A 101 -1.09 -0.70 7.01
C LEU A 101 -0.07 -1.36 6.10
N LEU A 102 1.03 -0.67 5.77
CA LEU A 102 2.09 -1.23 4.92
C LEU A 102 2.82 -2.41 5.59
N LEU A 103 2.85 -2.44 6.93
CA LEU A 103 3.43 -3.55 7.70
C LEU A 103 2.51 -4.78 7.76
N MET A 104 1.20 -4.63 7.58
CA MET A 104 0.25 -5.75 7.72
C MET A 104 0.47 -6.89 6.71
N PRO A 105 0.63 -6.63 5.39
CA PRO A 105 0.93 -7.70 4.43
C PRO A 105 2.24 -8.42 4.74
N LEU A 106 3.24 -7.68 5.21
CA LEU A 106 4.54 -8.23 5.60
C LEU A 106 4.40 -9.17 6.82
N VAL A 107 3.63 -8.76 7.84
CA VAL A 107 3.33 -9.60 9.00
C VAL A 107 2.56 -10.86 8.59
N MET A 108 1.61 -10.73 7.65
CA MET A 108 0.85 -11.87 7.16
C MET A 108 1.74 -12.85 6.37
N ALA A 109 2.70 -12.34 5.59
CA ALA A 109 3.69 -13.15 4.90
C ALA A 109 4.63 -13.88 5.87
N THR A 110 5.08 -13.23 6.95
CA THR A 110 5.94 -13.89 7.95
C THR A 110 5.17 -14.95 8.73
N MET A 111 3.93 -14.70 9.12
CA MET A 111 3.09 -15.72 9.77
C MET A 111 2.92 -16.96 8.89
N LEU A 112 2.67 -16.77 7.60
CA LEU A 112 2.57 -17.87 6.64
C LEU A 112 3.88 -18.61 6.42
N ALA A 113 5.02 -17.90 6.43
CA ALA A 113 6.34 -18.52 6.28
C ALA A 113 6.76 -19.34 7.51
N TYR A 114 6.37 -18.92 8.71
CA TYR A 114 6.71 -19.59 9.97
C TYR A 114 5.62 -20.54 10.49
N GLY A 115 4.49 -20.65 9.80
CA GLY A 115 3.46 -21.67 10.06
C GLY A 115 2.73 -21.51 11.41
N VAL A 116 2.50 -20.27 11.84
CA VAL A 116 1.66 -19.95 13.02
C VAL A 116 0.20 -19.83 12.63
#